data_AF-A0A0F3IEI4-F1
#
_entry.id   AF-A0A0F3IEI4-F1
#
_cell.length_a   1.000
_cell.length_b   1.000
_cell.length_c   1.000
_cell.angle_alpha   90.00
_cell.angle_beta   90.00
_cell.angle_gamma   90.00
#
_symmetry.space_group_name_H-M   'P 1'
#
loop_
_entity.id
_entity.type
_entity.pdbx_description
1 polymer ?
#
loop_
_entity_poly.entity_id
_entity_poly.type
_entity_poly.pdbx_seq_one_letter_code
_entity_poly.pdbx_strand_id
1 'polypeptide(L)'
;MTKQPLHIAYLDAVRGLAALSVVNEHYVIAYGLPCQGALCSALLDYSPLHIWWDGTAAVSMFFVLSGLVLSYKYVHDAADIDMTHYSLTAYLVSRLCRIGLPYLAVLALSALLYEWLHDAPVLMTRLASDAWINQMWRGHALTHWAMLKEAFLLRLPADIILIPQAWTLSIELVLSLLLPLALLLLQRSWRWLVFFTVFIVMFANVSPFALHFMLGMLIAKYGKRALAFLAQQRRVLGWLWVLGFCYIPQPTVYISC
;
A
#
# COMPACT_ATOMS: atom_id res chain seq x y z
N MET A 1 25.98 -24.39 0.29
CA MET A 1 25.82 -23.12 1.04
C MET A 1 24.37 -22.68 0.92
N THR A 2 23.57 -22.87 1.97
CA THR A 2 22.21 -22.35 2.01
C THR A 2 22.28 -20.82 2.10
N LYS A 3 21.90 -20.12 1.03
CA LYS A 3 21.71 -18.66 1.10
C LYS A 3 20.69 -18.39 2.20
N GLN A 4 21.14 -17.88 3.34
CA GLN A 4 20.26 -17.35 4.38
C GLN A 4 19.32 -16.35 3.70
N PRO A 5 18.00 -16.48 3.85
CA PRO A 5 17.09 -15.47 3.31
C PRO A 5 17.47 -14.14 3.98
N LEU A 6 17.79 -13.13 3.18
CA LEU A 6 18.04 -11.78 3.68
C LEU A 6 16.73 -11.25 4.26
N HIS A 7 16.48 -11.55 5.54
CA HIS A 7 15.37 -11.00 6.29
C HIS A 7 15.81 -9.67 6.87
N ILE A 8 15.19 -8.61 6.36
CA ILE A 8 15.55 -7.25 6.71
C ILE A 8 14.51 -6.75 7.72
N ALA A 9 14.77 -6.98 9.01
CA ALA A 9 13.82 -6.70 10.09
C ALA A 9 13.29 -5.26 10.10
N TYR A 10 14.12 -4.28 9.72
CA TYR A 10 13.68 -2.88 9.68
C TYR A 10 12.60 -2.63 8.61
N LEU A 11 12.57 -3.39 7.51
CA LEU A 11 11.51 -3.24 6.49
C LEU A 11 10.16 -3.71 7.01
N ASP A 12 10.14 -4.71 7.89
CA ASP A 12 8.91 -5.18 8.51
C ASP A 12 8.41 -4.20 9.58
N ALA A 13 9.32 -3.57 10.33
CA ALA A 13 8.96 -2.49 11.25
C ALA A 13 8.31 -1.30 10.51
N VAL A 14 8.84 -0.91 9.35
CA VAL A 14 8.27 0.17 8.54
C VAL A 14 6.88 -0.20 8.00
N ARG A 15 6.66 -1.46 7.58
CA ARG A 15 5.32 -1.94 7.22
C ARG A 15 4.34 -1.87 8.40
N GLY A 16 4.80 -2.24 9.59
CA GLY A 16 4.00 -2.14 10.82
C GLY A 16 3.60 -0.70 11.14
N LEU A 17 4.53 0.26 11.01
CA LEU A 17 4.22 1.68 11.18
C LEU A 17 3.24 2.21 10.14
N ALA A 18 3.40 1.80 8.87
CA ALA A 18 2.44 2.14 7.81
C ALA A 18 1.05 1.55 8.11
N ALA A 19 0.96 0.29 8.55
CA ALA A 19 -0.31 -0.33 8.95
C ALA A 19 -0.98 0.44 10.08
N LEU A 20 -0.21 0.86 11.10
CA LEU A 20 -0.72 1.66 12.21
C LEU A 20 -1.28 3.00 11.71
N SER A 21 -0.59 3.66 10.78
CA SER A 21 -1.05 4.92 10.19
C SER A 21 -2.38 4.75 9.43
N VAL A 22 -2.52 3.67 8.65
CA VAL A 22 -3.79 3.34 7.98
C VAL A 22 -4.91 3.09 8.98
N VAL A 23 -4.66 2.34 10.05
CA VAL A 23 -5.68 2.09 11.10
C VAL A 23 -6.12 3.39 11.77
N ASN A 24 -5.16 4.28 12.06
CA ASN A 24 -5.45 5.58 12.63
C ASN A 24 -6.22 6.48 11.66
N GLU A 25 -5.90 6.48 10.37
CA GLU A 25 -6.67 7.21 9.35
C GLU A 25 -8.13 6.76 9.35
N HIS A 26 -8.40 5.45 9.35
CA HIS A 26 -9.77 4.94 9.41
C HIS A 26 -10.49 5.31 10.71
N TYR A 27 -9.75 5.36 11.83
CA TYR A 27 -10.31 5.84 13.09
C TYR A 27 -10.67 7.33 13.02
N VAL A 28 -9.79 8.15 12.43
CA VAL A 28 -10.02 9.59 12.22
C VAL A 28 -11.19 9.84 11.25
N ILE A 29 -11.30 9.06 10.17
CA ILE A 29 -12.45 9.11 9.25
C ILE A 29 -13.74 8.71 9.99
N ALA A 30 -13.69 7.66 10.83
CA ALA A 30 -14.85 7.13 11.52
C ALA A 30 -15.39 8.04 12.64
N TYR A 31 -14.52 8.74 13.37
CA TYR A 31 -14.91 9.45 14.60
C TYR A 31 -14.45 10.90 14.66
N GLY A 32 -13.67 11.36 13.67
CA GLY A 32 -13.01 12.66 13.69
C GLY A 32 -11.86 12.76 14.70
N LEU A 33 -11.12 13.85 14.61
CA LEU A 33 -10.17 14.25 15.64
C LEU A 33 -10.90 14.97 16.78
N PRO A 34 -10.49 14.80 18.06
CA PRO A 34 -11.11 15.45 19.22
C PRO A 34 -10.70 16.92 19.31
N CYS A 35 -11.06 17.70 18.30
CA CYS A 35 -10.54 19.02 18.03
C CYS A 35 -11.70 19.95 17.67
N GLN A 36 -11.77 21.12 18.31
CA GLN A 36 -12.87 22.07 18.13
C GLN A 36 -12.36 23.33 17.43
N GLY A 37 -12.89 23.61 16.24
CA GLY A 37 -12.60 24.81 15.46
C GLY A 37 -11.60 24.62 14.30
N ALA A 38 -11.73 25.46 13.28
CA ALA A 38 -10.99 25.35 12.02
C ALA A 38 -9.46 25.45 12.18
N LEU A 39 -8.99 26.28 13.13
CA LEU A 39 -7.56 26.45 13.38
C LEU A 39 -6.91 25.17 13.93
N CYS A 40 -7.58 24.48 14.86
CA CYS A 40 -7.06 23.25 15.44
C CYS A 40 -7.04 22.12 14.40
N SER A 41 -8.08 22.02 13.54
CA SER A 41 -8.10 21.04 12.44
C SER A 41 -6.94 21.30 11.49
N ALA A 42 -6.78 22.54 11.03
CA ALA A 42 -5.69 22.92 10.15
C ALA A 42 -4.32 22.63 10.79
N LEU A 43 -4.13 22.93 12.07
CA LEU A 43 -2.87 22.63 12.75
C LEU A 43 -2.57 21.14 12.79
N LEU A 44 -3.57 20.28 12.99
CA LEU A 44 -3.36 18.83 13.00
C LEU A 44 -3.12 18.30 11.58
N ASP A 45 -3.95 18.68 10.62
CA ASP A 45 -3.88 18.20 9.23
C ASP A 45 -2.60 18.66 8.51
N TYR A 46 -2.12 19.86 8.81
CA TYR A 46 -0.86 20.39 8.26
C TYR A 46 0.32 20.22 9.23
N SER A 47 0.18 19.47 10.32
CA SER A 47 1.34 19.17 11.17
C SER A 47 2.17 18.02 10.59
N PRO A 48 3.47 17.96 10.91
CA PRO A 48 4.28 16.77 10.70
C PRO A 48 3.74 15.51 11.40
N LEU A 49 2.84 15.68 12.39
CA LEU A 49 2.19 14.56 13.06
C LEU A 49 1.16 13.86 12.15
N HIS A 50 0.72 14.51 11.07
CA HIS A 50 -0.21 13.92 10.10
C HIS A 50 0.28 12.58 9.52
N ILE A 51 1.59 12.32 9.51
CA ILE A 51 2.17 11.02 9.14
C ILE A 51 1.55 9.82 9.89
N TRP A 52 1.01 10.04 11.09
CA TRP A 52 0.39 9.01 11.92
C TRP A 52 -1.05 8.68 11.52
N TRP A 53 -1.67 9.45 10.63
CA TRP A 53 -3.02 9.19 10.09
C TRP A 53 -3.16 9.60 8.61
N ASP A 54 -2.04 9.64 7.87
CA ASP A 54 -2.00 9.80 6.41
C ASP A 54 -1.91 8.41 5.78
N GLY A 55 -3.07 7.78 5.57
CA GLY A 55 -3.09 6.43 5.04
C GLY A 55 -2.79 6.39 3.54
N THR A 56 -2.98 7.48 2.80
CA THR A 56 -2.55 7.57 1.39
C THR A 56 -1.03 7.44 1.25
N ALA A 57 -0.27 8.16 2.09
CA ALA A 57 1.19 8.02 2.14
C ALA A 57 1.60 6.64 2.66
N ALA A 58 0.90 6.11 3.67
CA ALA A 58 1.17 4.78 4.20
C ALA A 58 0.94 3.66 3.16
N VAL A 59 -0.14 3.72 2.39
CA VAL A 59 -0.44 2.80 1.29
C VAL A 59 0.63 2.92 0.20
N SER A 60 1.01 4.15 -0.16
CA SER A 60 2.14 4.39 -1.08
C SER A 60 3.43 3.72 -0.57
N MET A 61 3.68 3.77 0.74
CA MET A 61 4.84 3.12 1.34
C MET A 61 4.78 1.59 1.23
N PHE A 62 3.62 0.95 1.40
CA PHE A 62 3.46 -0.47 1.13
C PHE A 62 3.87 -0.84 -0.29
N PHE A 63 3.43 -0.08 -1.29
CA PHE A 63 3.76 -0.34 -2.69
C PHE A 63 5.26 -0.15 -2.99
N VAL A 64 5.89 0.93 -2.47
CA VAL A 64 7.33 1.13 -2.59
C VAL A 64 8.10 -0.05 -1.97
N LEU A 65 7.72 -0.47 -0.76
CA LEU A 65 8.37 -1.58 -0.06
C LEU A 65 8.16 -2.91 -0.78
N SER A 66 6.97 -3.16 -1.35
CA SER A 66 6.71 -4.36 -2.14
C SER A 66 7.58 -4.37 -3.40
N GLY A 67 7.64 -3.29 -4.17
CA GLY A 67 8.52 -3.18 -5.33
C GLY A 67 9.99 -3.39 -4.97
N LEU A 68 10.46 -2.77 -3.88
CA LEU A 68 11.81 -2.91 -3.36
C LEU A 68 12.16 -4.36 -2.99
N VAL A 69 11.40 -4.97 -2.08
CA VAL A 69 11.72 -6.30 -1.54
C VAL A 69 11.63 -7.39 -2.60
N LEU A 70 10.67 -7.27 -3.52
CA LEU A 70 10.48 -8.25 -4.58
C LEU A 70 11.60 -8.21 -5.61
N SER A 71 11.99 -7.01 -6.04
CA SER A 71 13.05 -6.86 -7.05
C SER A 71 14.45 -7.09 -6.48
N TYR A 72 14.68 -6.82 -5.19
CA TYR A 72 15.99 -6.95 -4.54
C TYR A 72 16.63 -8.34 -4.72
N LYS A 73 15.82 -9.40 -4.74
CA LYS A 73 16.31 -10.78 -4.94
C LYS A 73 16.94 -11.03 -6.31
N TYR A 74 16.56 -10.24 -7.31
CA TYR A 74 16.96 -10.41 -8.72
C TYR A 74 18.00 -9.40 -9.18
N VAL A 75 18.13 -8.27 -8.47
CA VAL A 75 18.99 -7.15 -8.85
C VAL A 75 20.23 -7.05 -7.95
N HIS A 76 20.66 -8.16 -7.33
CA HIS A 76 21.92 -8.21 -6.58
C HIS A 76 23.04 -7.56 -7.39
N ASP A 77 23.85 -6.68 -6.76
CA ASP A 77 24.97 -5.78 -7.22
C ASP A 77 25.69 -6.00 -8.58
N ALA A 78 25.45 -7.10 -9.28
CA ALA A 78 25.76 -7.34 -10.66
C ALA A 78 25.16 -6.29 -11.62
N ALA A 79 25.85 -6.12 -12.75
CA ALA A 79 25.39 -5.27 -13.85
C ALA A 79 24.07 -5.78 -14.48
N ASP A 80 23.83 -7.09 -14.40
CA ASP A 80 22.71 -7.78 -15.02
C ASP A 80 21.75 -8.36 -13.98
N ILE A 81 20.47 -8.45 -14.36
CA ILE A 81 19.42 -9.05 -13.54
C ILE A 81 19.52 -10.57 -13.68
N ASP A 82 19.71 -11.28 -12.56
CA ASP A 82 19.81 -12.74 -12.55
C ASP A 82 18.40 -13.36 -12.45
N MET A 83 17.93 -13.90 -13.57
CA MET A 83 16.68 -14.66 -13.66
C MET A 83 16.91 -16.16 -13.94
N THR A 84 18.15 -16.66 -13.85
CA THR A 84 18.52 -18.03 -14.25
C THR A 84 17.78 -19.11 -13.47
N HIS A 85 17.46 -18.85 -12.20
CA HIS A 85 16.69 -19.75 -11.33
C HIS A 85 15.27 -19.27 -11.06
N TYR A 86 14.72 -18.38 -11.90
CA TYR A 86 13.36 -17.87 -11.72
C TYR A 86 12.32 -18.93 -12.09
N SER A 87 11.55 -19.38 -11.10
CA SER A 87 10.35 -20.20 -11.31
C SER A 87 9.10 -19.34 -11.12
N LEU A 88 8.38 -19.08 -12.22
CA LEU A 88 7.13 -18.32 -12.19
C LEU A 88 6.08 -19.01 -11.33
N THR A 89 5.96 -20.34 -11.42
CA THR A 89 4.97 -21.11 -10.67
C THR A 89 5.23 -21.06 -9.17
N ALA A 90 6.47 -21.31 -8.74
CA ALA A 90 6.83 -21.24 -7.32
C ALA A 90 6.64 -19.83 -6.75
N TYR A 91 7.00 -18.79 -7.53
CA TYR A 91 6.78 -17.40 -7.16
C TYR A 91 5.29 -17.07 -6.98
N LEU A 92 4.45 -17.40 -7.96
CA LEU A 92 3.02 -17.10 -7.91
C LEU A 92 2.31 -17.86 -6.78
N VAL A 93 2.59 -19.15 -6.61
CA VAL A 93 2.00 -19.95 -5.52
C VAL A 93 2.40 -19.40 -4.16
N SER A 94 3.68 -19.10 -3.95
CA SER A 94 4.14 -18.51 -2.69
C SER A 94 3.44 -17.18 -2.40
N ARG A 95 3.25 -16.35 -3.42
CA ARG A 95 2.57 -15.05 -3.29
C ARG A 95 1.09 -15.20 -2.99
N LEU A 96 0.40 -16.07 -3.72
CA LEU A 96 -1.02 -16.36 -3.54
C LEU A 96 -1.29 -16.95 -2.17
N CYS A 97 -0.49 -17.90 -1.69
CA CYS A 97 -0.65 -18.44 -0.34
C CYS A 97 -0.36 -17.38 0.73
N ARG A 98 0.69 -16.57 0.57
CA ARG A 98 1.08 -15.55 1.55
C ARG A 98 0.05 -14.42 1.69
N ILE A 99 -0.59 -14.00 0.61
CA ILE A 99 -1.61 -12.93 0.63
C ILE A 99 -3.00 -13.54 0.86
N GLY A 100 -3.33 -14.58 0.10
CA GLY A 100 -4.65 -15.19 0.08
C GLY A 100 -5.02 -15.89 1.38
N LEU A 101 -4.11 -16.66 2.02
CA LEU A 101 -4.47 -17.37 3.25
C LEU A 101 -4.83 -16.42 4.41
N PRO A 102 -4.00 -15.40 4.75
CA PRO A 102 -4.39 -14.43 5.77
C PRO A 102 -5.64 -13.64 5.39
N TYR A 103 -5.78 -13.24 4.13
CA TYR A 103 -6.95 -12.51 3.64
C TYR A 103 -8.24 -13.34 3.80
N LEU A 104 -8.24 -14.60 3.37
CA LEU A 104 -9.40 -15.49 3.49
C LEU A 104 -9.77 -15.74 4.95
N ALA A 105 -8.78 -15.82 5.85
CA ALA A 105 -9.05 -15.95 7.28
C ALA A 105 -9.78 -14.70 7.84
N VAL A 106 -9.32 -13.50 7.47
CA VAL A 106 -9.97 -12.24 7.87
C VAL A 106 -11.33 -12.09 7.21
N LEU A 107 -11.49 -12.50 5.95
CA LEU A 107 -12.76 -12.48 5.23
C LEU A 107 -13.79 -13.41 5.89
N ALA A 108 -13.38 -14.63 6.24
CA ALA A 108 -14.24 -15.56 6.97
C ALA A 108 -14.64 -15.01 8.34
N LEU A 109 -13.70 -14.45 9.09
CA LEU A 109 -14.00 -13.80 10.37
C LEU A 109 -14.95 -12.61 10.20
N SER A 110 -14.74 -11.78 9.19
CA SER A 110 -15.60 -10.61 8.90
C SER A 110 -17.00 -11.04 8.51
N ALA A 111 -17.16 -12.12 7.73
CA ALA A 111 -18.46 -12.69 7.40
C ALA A 111 -19.19 -13.23 8.65
N LEU A 112 -18.48 -13.93 9.55
CA LEU A 112 -19.06 -14.40 10.82
C LEU A 112 -19.53 -13.25 11.71
N LEU A 113 -18.73 -12.18 11.80
CA LEU A 113 -19.08 -10.99 12.56
C LEU A 113 -20.24 -10.21 11.92
N TYR A 114 -20.29 -10.15 10.59
CA TYR A 114 -21.40 -9.54 9.85
C TYR A 114 -22.72 -10.23 10.19
N GLU A 115 -22.79 -11.56 10.10
CA GLU A 115 -24.00 -12.33 10.42
C GLU A 115 -24.47 -12.06 11.87
N TRP A 116 -23.53 -11.87 12.80
CA TRP A 116 -23.86 -11.64 14.21
C TRP A 116 -24.22 -10.19 14.55
N LEU A 117 -23.65 -9.20 13.86
CA LEU A 117 -23.68 -7.79 14.27
C LEU A 117 -24.38 -6.85 13.29
N HIS A 118 -24.71 -7.28 12.06
CA HIS A 118 -25.25 -6.35 11.05
C HIS A 118 -26.53 -5.63 11.50
N ASP A 119 -27.43 -6.35 12.19
CA ASP A 119 -28.69 -5.84 12.74
C ASP A 119 -28.57 -5.21 14.14
N ALA A 120 -27.38 -5.26 14.76
CA ALA A 120 -27.19 -4.68 16.09
C ALA A 120 -27.39 -3.15 16.04
N PRO A 121 -27.98 -2.51 17.05
CA PRO A 121 -28.11 -1.06 17.08
C PRO A 121 -26.74 -0.37 17.07
N VAL A 122 -26.61 0.78 16.39
CA VAL A 122 -25.37 1.59 16.47
C VAL A 122 -25.22 2.08 17.90
N LEU A 123 -24.12 1.71 18.55
CA LEU A 123 -23.81 2.18 19.89
C LEU A 123 -23.45 3.65 19.84
N MET A 124 -24.02 4.45 20.74
CA MET A 124 -23.64 5.84 20.90
C MET A 124 -22.28 5.92 21.59
N THR A 125 -21.27 6.40 20.88
CA THR A 125 -19.93 6.67 21.41
C THR A 125 -19.78 8.14 21.84
N ARG A 126 -18.72 8.46 22.59
CA ARG A 126 -18.44 9.84 23.03
C ARG A 126 -18.19 10.79 21.85
N LEU A 127 -17.55 10.27 20.80
CA LEU A 127 -17.41 10.93 19.50
C LEU A 127 -18.56 10.44 18.61
N ALA A 128 -19.18 11.33 17.84
CA ALA A 128 -20.19 10.91 16.87
C ALA A 128 -19.52 10.07 15.77
N SER A 129 -20.12 8.95 15.40
CA SER A 129 -19.64 8.12 14.31
C SER A 129 -20.08 8.68 12.95
N ASP A 130 -19.19 8.62 11.97
CA ASP A 130 -19.43 9.05 10.60
C ASP A 130 -20.37 8.07 9.85
N ALA A 131 -21.02 8.56 8.80
CA ALA A 131 -21.87 7.74 7.95
C ALA A 131 -21.11 6.55 7.33
N TRP A 132 -19.84 6.73 6.96
CA TRP A 132 -19.02 5.69 6.34
C TRP A 132 -18.92 4.43 7.22
N ILE A 133 -18.53 4.58 8.49
CA ILE A 133 -18.37 3.43 9.39
C ILE A 133 -19.72 2.77 9.72
N ASN A 134 -20.77 3.58 9.83
CA ASN A 134 -22.13 3.08 10.11
C ASN A 134 -22.74 2.34 8.91
N GLN A 135 -22.36 2.71 7.69
CA GLN A 135 -22.88 2.13 6.44
C GLN A 135 -22.03 0.98 5.91
N MET A 136 -20.79 0.79 6.39
CA MET A 136 -19.86 -0.22 5.86
C MET A 136 -20.50 -1.62 5.71
N TRP A 137 -21.20 -2.11 6.74
CA TRP A 137 -21.89 -3.41 6.71
C TRP A 137 -23.42 -3.29 6.52
N ARG A 138 -23.95 -2.09 6.26
CA ARG A 138 -25.41 -1.84 6.15
C ARG A 138 -25.84 -1.26 4.80
N GLY A 139 -24.90 -0.71 4.05
CA GLY A 139 -25.15 -0.07 2.77
C GLY A 139 -25.48 -1.08 1.67
N HIS A 140 -25.02 -2.33 1.81
CA HIS A 140 -25.21 -3.37 0.80
C HIS A 140 -25.50 -4.72 1.47
N ALA A 141 -26.49 -5.44 0.93
CA ALA A 141 -26.78 -6.79 1.38
C ALA A 141 -25.66 -7.75 0.95
N LEU A 142 -25.16 -8.55 1.89
CA LEU A 142 -24.18 -9.59 1.60
C LEU A 142 -24.85 -10.70 0.78
N THR A 143 -24.39 -10.91 -0.46
CA THR A 143 -24.83 -12.03 -1.30
C THR A 143 -23.69 -13.04 -1.43
N HIS A 144 -24.02 -14.34 -1.55
CA HIS A 144 -23.02 -15.38 -1.77
C HIS A 144 -22.12 -15.11 -2.99
N TRP A 145 -22.66 -14.47 -4.03
CA TRP A 145 -21.89 -14.08 -5.20
C TRP A 145 -20.94 -12.91 -4.94
N ALA A 146 -21.34 -11.94 -4.11
CA ALA A 146 -20.44 -10.88 -3.64
C ALA A 146 -19.30 -11.49 -2.82
N MET A 147 -19.60 -12.40 -1.89
CA MET A 147 -18.60 -13.11 -1.09
C MET A 147 -17.60 -13.89 -1.94
N LEU A 148 -18.07 -14.62 -2.95
CA LEU A 148 -17.18 -15.34 -3.87
C LEU A 148 -16.26 -14.39 -4.62
N LYS A 149 -16.79 -13.29 -5.15
CA LYS A 149 -15.95 -12.30 -5.86
C LYS A 149 -14.94 -11.61 -4.93
N GLU A 150 -15.31 -11.33 -3.68
CA GLU A 150 -14.39 -10.83 -2.66
C GLU A 150 -13.31 -11.86 -2.31
N ALA A 151 -13.66 -13.15 -2.18
CA ALA A 151 -12.71 -14.22 -1.89
C ALA A 151 -11.60 -14.36 -2.94
N PHE A 152 -11.94 -14.13 -4.22
CA PHE A 152 -10.96 -14.16 -5.31
C PHE A 152 -10.25 -12.82 -5.56
N LEU A 153 -10.50 -11.77 -4.74
CA LEU A 153 -9.93 -10.44 -4.92
C LEU A 153 -10.20 -9.83 -6.32
N LEU A 154 -11.32 -10.22 -6.95
CA LEU A 154 -11.64 -9.91 -8.37
C LEU A 154 -12.31 -8.55 -8.60
N ARG A 155 -12.45 -7.69 -7.57
CA ARG A 155 -13.32 -6.50 -7.63
C ARG A 155 -12.61 -5.15 -7.52
N LEU A 156 -13.28 -4.14 -8.10
CA LEU A 156 -13.07 -2.70 -7.98
C LEU A 156 -13.66 -2.17 -6.65
N PRO A 157 -13.23 -0.99 -6.16
CA PRO A 157 -13.52 -0.50 -4.79
C PRO A 157 -15.01 -0.41 -4.41
N ALA A 158 -15.88 -0.05 -5.36
CA ALA A 158 -17.30 0.23 -5.12
C ALA A 158 -18.16 -0.98 -4.69
N ASP A 159 -17.54 -2.14 -4.57
CA ASP A 159 -18.18 -3.44 -4.72
C ASP A 159 -17.69 -4.41 -3.62
N ILE A 160 -16.93 -3.86 -2.65
CA ILE A 160 -16.30 -4.52 -1.50
C ILE A 160 -17.16 -4.23 -0.27
N ILE A 161 -17.76 -5.28 0.31
CA ILE A 161 -18.75 -5.15 1.39
C ILE A 161 -18.11 -5.40 2.75
N LEU A 162 -17.29 -6.45 2.88
CA LEU A 162 -16.81 -6.89 4.20
C LEU A 162 -15.50 -6.22 4.63
N ILE A 163 -14.55 -6.09 3.70
CA ILE A 163 -13.19 -5.60 4.00
C ILE A 163 -12.83 -4.49 3.01
N PRO A 164 -13.19 -3.22 3.26
CA PRO A 164 -12.95 -2.13 2.30
C PRO A 164 -11.48 -2.04 1.87
N GLN A 165 -10.54 -2.34 2.77
CA GLN A 165 -9.09 -2.28 2.50
C GLN A 165 -8.58 -3.32 1.49
N ALA A 166 -9.40 -4.31 1.11
CA ALA A 166 -9.01 -5.39 0.21
C ALA A 166 -8.59 -4.90 -1.19
N TRP A 167 -9.03 -3.72 -1.62
CA TRP A 167 -8.66 -3.15 -2.93
C TRP A 167 -7.14 -3.03 -3.09
N THR A 168 -6.41 -2.72 -2.01
CA THR A 168 -4.95 -2.60 -2.03
C THR A 168 -4.27 -3.93 -2.37
N LEU A 169 -4.79 -5.04 -1.83
CA LEU A 169 -4.28 -6.40 -2.05
C LEU A 169 -4.48 -6.85 -3.49
N SER A 170 -5.62 -6.51 -4.11
CA SER A 170 -5.88 -6.78 -5.52
C SER A 170 -4.85 -6.10 -6.42
N ILE A 171 -4.56 -4.81 -6.17
CA ILE A 171 -3.53 -4.08 -6.92
C ILE A 171 -2.15 -4.69 -6.69
N GLU A 172 -1.81 -5.01 -5.43
CA GLU A 172 -0.55 -5.65 -5.12
C GLU A 172 -0.39 -6.95 -5.90
N LEU A 173 -1.41 -7.82 -5.93
CA LEU A 173 -1.38 -9.08 -6.67
C LEU A 173 -1.15 -8.88 -8.18
N VAL A 174 -1.81 -7.89 -8.79
CA VAL A 174 -1.61 -7.55 -10.20
C VAL A 174 -0.18 -7.07 -10.47
N LEU A 175 0.34 -6.14 -9.66
CA LEU A 175 1.73 -5.66 -9.79
C LEU A 175 2.75 -6.77 -9.56
N SER A 176 2.42 -7.72 -8.66
CA SER A 176 3.21 -8.93 -8.42
C SER A 176 3.33 -9.81 -9.64
N LEU A 177 2.23 -9.98 -10.36
CA LEU A 177 2.17 -10.78 -11.58
C LEU A 177 2.94 -10.10 -12.72
N LEU A 178 2.92 -8.77 -12.78
CA LEU A 178 3.67 -7.97 -13.75
C LEU A 178 5.16 -7.84 -13.43
N LEU A 179 5.60 -8.23 -12.21
CA LEU A 179 6.99 -8.12 -11.77
C LEU A 179 8.02 -8.69 -12.77
N PRO A 180 7.84 -9.88 -13.37
CA PRO A 180 8.85 -10.46 -14.27
C PRO A 180 9.03 -9.59 -15.52
N LEU A 181 7.93 -9.08 -16.09
CA LEU A 181 7.99 -8.15 -17.22
C LEU A 181 8.68 -6.84 -16.82
N ALA A 182 8.34 -6.30 -15.64
CA ALA A 182 8.98 -5.10 -15.12
C ALA A 182 10.50 -5.29 -14.90
N LEU A 183 10.94 -6.48 -14.48
CA LEU A 183 12.35 -6.82 -14.36
C LEU A 183 13.04 -6.86 -15.74
N LEU A 184 12.43 -7.47 -16.75
CA LEU A 184 12.98 -7.48 -18.12
C LEU A 184 13.13 -6.05 -18.68
N LEU A 185 12.14 -5.19 -18.45
CA LEU A 185 12.23 -3.77 -18.82
C LEU A 185 13.36 -3.06 -18.07
N LEU A 186 13.48 -3.30 -16.76
CA LEU A 186 14.53 -2.74 -15.92
C LEU A 186 15.94 -3.22 -16.30
N GLN A 187 16.06 -4.46 -16.77
CA GLN A 187 17.31 -5.01 -17.31
C GLN A 187 17.71 -4.26 -18.57
N ARG A 188 16.75 -4.03 -19.48
CA ARG A 188 17.00 -3.31 -20.74
C ARG A 188 17.40 -1.86 -20.50
N SER A 189 16.60 -1.10 -19.76
CA SER A 189 16.96 0.21 -19.21
C SER A 189 15.91 0.71 -18.22
N TRP A 190 16.31 1.52 -17.24
CA TRP A 190 15.36 2.16 -16.33
C TRP A 190 14.35 3.08 -17.07
N ARG A 191 14.74 3.64 -18.21
CA ARG A 191 13.88 4.51 -19.04
C ARG A 191 12.71 3.72 -19.64
N TRP A 192 12.95 2.48 -20.04
CA TRP A 192 11.90 1.60 -20.55
C TRP A 192 10.89 1.26 -19.45
N LEU A 193 11.37 0.93 -18.25
CA LEU A 193 10.50 0.71 -17.11
C LEU A 193 9.63 1.95 -16.85
N VAL A 194 10.24 3.13 -16.74
CA VAL A 194 9.50 4.40 -16.51
C VAL A 194 8.50 4.68 -17.61
N PHE A 195 8.91 4.59 -18.88
CA PHE A 195 8.03 4.82 -20.02
C PHE A 195 6.81 3.92 -19.99
N PHE A 196 7.00 2.61 -19.84
CA PHE A 196 5.88 1.66 -19.84
C PHE A 196 5.01 1.79 -18.59
N THR A 197 5.57 2.03 -17.40
CA THR A 197 4.78 2.25 -16.18
C THR A 197 3.93 3.52 -16.30
N VAL A 198 4.49 4.63 -16.79
CA VAL A 198 3.71 5.86 -17.03
C VAL A 198 2.65 5.62 -18.10
N PHE A 199 3.00 4.92 -19.18
CA PHE A 199 2.06 4.59 -20.25
C PHE A 199 0.85 3.78 -19.74
N ILE A 200 1.06 2.72 -18.96
CA ILE A 200 -0.07 1.91 -18.45
C ILE A 200 -0.93 2.68 -17.44
N VAL A 201 -0.33 3.56 -16.63
CA VAL A 201 -1.10 4.40 -15.69
C VAL A 201 -1.96 5.41 -16.44
N MET A 202 -1.40 6.06 -17.47
CA MET A 202 -2.10 7.10 -18.23
C MET A 202 -3.14 6.54 -19.21
N PHE A 203 -2.85 5.43 -19.88
CA PHE A 203 -3.65 4.93 -21.01
C PHE A 203 -4.39 3.62 -20.73
N ALA A 204 -3.95 2.82 -19.76
CA ALA A 204 -4.59 1.54 -19.43
C ALA A 204 -5.36 1.58 -18.09
N ASN A 205 -5.57 2.78 -17.53
CA ASN A 205 -6.30 3.00 -16.27
C ASN A 205 -5.77 2.15 -15.10
N VAL A 206 -4.45 1.90 -15.10
CA VAL A 206 -3.78 1.21 -14.00
C VAL A 206 -3.61 2.18 -12.85
N SER A 207 -3.80 1.68 -11.62
CA SER A 207 -3.66 2.50 -10.42
C SER A 207 -2.32 3.26 -10.37
N PRO A 208 -2.30 4.55 -9.96
CA PRO A 208 -1.08 5.32 -9.76
C PRO A 208 -0.08 4.67 -8.80
N PHE A 209 -0.52 3.76 -7.93
CA PHE A 209 0.35 2.95 -7.07
C PHE A 209 1.38 2.09 -7.84
N ALA A 210 1.18 1.85 -9.13
CA ALA A 210 2.19 1.27 -10.00
C ALA A 210 3.49 2.11 -10.06
N LEU A 211 3.39 3.45 -9.99
CA LEU A 211 4.55 4.35 -9.96
C LEU A 211 5.33 4.20 -8.64
N HIS A 212 4.63 4.06 -7.52
CA HIS A 212 5.23 3.80 -6.21
C HIS A 212 5.94 2.45 -6.18
N PHE A 213 5.33 1.42 -6.75
CA PHE A 213 5.95 0.10 -6.91
C PHE A 213 7.21 0.16 -7.78
N MET A 214 7.14 0.85 -8.92
CA MET A 214 8.28 1.10 -9.81
C MET A 214 9.41 1.83 -9.07
N LEU A 215 9.09 2.86 -8.28
CA LEU A 215 10.07 3.57 -7.46
C LEU A 215 10.81 2.60 -6.53
N GLY A 216 10.09 1.68 -5.89
CA GLY A 216 10.68 0.59 -5.10
C GLY A 216 11.69 -0.24 -5.90
N MET A 217 11.37 -0.61 -7.14
CA MET A 217 12.27 -1.36 -8.02
C MET A 217 13.54 -0.57 -8.39
N LEU A 218 13.40 0.73 -8.65
CA LEU A 218 14.54 1.60 -8.94
C LEU A 218 15.45 1.76 -7.71
N ILE A 219 14.86 1.88 -6.51
CA ILE A 219 15.62 1.89 -5.25
C ILE A 219 16.36 0.56 -5.07
N ALA A 220 15.75 -0.58 -5.40
CA ALA A 220 16.43 -1.87 -5.31
C ALA A 220 17.68 -1.92 -6.21
N LYS A 221 17.58 -1.41 -7.44
CA LYS A 221 18.68 -1.43 -8.42
C LYS A 221 19.77 -0.39 -8.17
N TYR A 222 19.37 0.83 -7.83
CA TYR A 222 20.27 1.98 -7.78
C TYR A 222 20.49 2.52 -6.37
N GLY A 223 19.78 2.01 -5.36
CA GLY A 223 19.74 2.56 -4.00
C GLY A 223 21.11 2.68 -3.35
N LYS A 224 22.00 1.69 -3.50
CA LYS A 224 23.37 1.77 -2.96
C LYS A 224 24.19 2.90 -3.59
N ARG A 225 24.09 3.06 -4.92
CA ARG A 225 24.77 4.15 -5.66
C ARG A 225 24.18 5.50 -5.28
N ALA A 226 22.86 5.58 -5.18
CA ALA A 226 22.15 6.79 -4.76
C ALA A 226 22.53 7.18 -3.33
N LEU A 227 22.55 6.23 -2.39
CA LEU A 227 22.97 6.48 -0.99
C LEU A 227 24.43 6.93 -0.91
N ALA A 228 25.33 6.32 -1.68
CA ALA A 228 26.73 6.75 -1.73
C ALA A 228 26.88 8.18 -2.25
N PHE A 229 26.13 8.54 -3.29
CA PHE A 229 26.07 9.90 -3.82
C PHE A 229 25.47 10.90 -2.82
N LEU A 230 24.37 10.54 -2.18
CA LEU A 230 23.69 11.38 -1.18
C LEU A 230 24.52 11.58 0.09
N ALA A 231 25.30 10.57 0.50
CA ALA A 231 26.22 10.68 1.63
C ALA A 231 27.33 11.72 1.40
N GLN A 232 27.73 11.96 0.14
CA GLN A 232 28.66 13.04 -0.23
C GLN A 232 28.00 14.43 -0.17
N GLN A 233 26.66 14.50 -0.24
CA GLN A 233 25.87 15.73 -0.36
C GLN A 233 25.09 16.06 0.94
N ARG A 234 25.61 15.66 2.12
CA ARG A 234 24.91 15.76 3.43
C ARG A 234 24.26 17.12 3.74
N ARG A 235 24.87 18.23 3.29
CA ARG A 235 24.31 19.59 3.47
C ARG A 235 23.02 19.80 2.65
N VAL A 236 22.98 19.32 1.41
CA VAL A 236 21.79 19.40 0.55
C VAL A 236 20.67 18.52 1.09
N LEU A 237 21.01 17.35 1.66
CA LEU A 237 20.03 16.50 2.34
C LEU A 237 19.34 17.24 3.49
N GLY A 238 20.12 17.95 4.31
CA GLY A 238 19.57 18.76 5.41
C GLY A 238 18.58 19.81 4.93
N TRP A 239 18.90 20.52 3.83
CA TRP A 239 17.98 21.49 3.24
C TRP A 239 16.72 20.85 2.63
N LEU A 240 16.83 19.65 2.05
CA LEU A 240 15.68 18.91 1.54
C LEU A 240 14.75 18.45 2.67
N TRP A 241 15.29 18.05 3.82
CA TRP A 241 14.47 17.77 5.01
C TRP A 241 13.73 19.00 5.50
N VAL A 242 14.40 20.16 5.56
CA VAL A 242 13.78 21.43 5.95
C VAL A 242 12.70 21.85 4.93
N LEU A 243 12.99 21.74 3.63
CA LEU A 243 12.03 22.06 2.58
C LEU A 243 10.84 21.11 2.56
N GLY A 244 11.04 19.81 2.76
CA GLY A 244 9.96 18.84 2.90
C GLY A 244 9.11 19.07 4.14
N PHE A 245 9.72 19.54 5.23
CA PHE A 245 8.99 19.94 6.44
C PHE A 245 8.16 21.21 6.23
N CYS A 246 8.61 22.13 5.37
CA CYS A 246 7.90 23.36 5.03
C CYS A 246 6.87 23.18 3.90
N TYR A 247 6.99 22.15 3.07
CA TYR A 247 6.11 21.87 1.94
C TYR A 247 5.21 20.67 2.28
N ILE A 248 4.17 20.93 3.06
CA ILE A 248 3.09 19.96 3.28
C ILE A 248 2.03 20.28 2.22
N PRO A 249 1.94 19.49 1.13
CA PRO A 249 0.91 19.70 0.12
C PRO A 249 -0.48 19.55 0.75
N GLN A 250 -1.45 20.26 0.17
CA GLN A 250 -2.86 20.18 0.55
C GLN A 250 -3.31 18.71 0.59
N PRO A 251 -4.01 18.25 1.64
CA PRO A 251 -4.61 16.92 1.62
C PRO A 251 -5.69 16.90 0.53
N THR A 252 -5.33 16.46 -0.68
CA THR A 252 -6.33 15.96 -1.62
C THR A 252 -6.86 14.68 -1.05
N VAL A 253 -8.00 14.77 -0.37
CA VAL A 253 -8.75 13.61 0.08
C VAL A 253 -9.21 12.86 -1.17
N TYR A 254 -8.39 11.96 -1.68
CA TYR A 254 -8.84 10.91 -2.58
C TYR A 254 -9.63 9.93 -1.73
N ILE A 255 -10.88 10.30 -1.39
CA ILE A 255 -11.83 9.36 -0.81
C ILE A 255 -12.08 8.31 -1.89
N SER A 256 -11.38 7.20 -1.77
CA SER A 256 -11.71 5.94 -2.43
C SER A 256 -11.47 4.85 -1.41
N CYS A 257 -12.16 4.96 -0.27
CA CYS A 257 -12.60 3.78 0.47
C CYS A 257 -13.89 3.28 -0.16
#